data_AF-A0A0F8WFL9-F1
#
_entry.id   AF-A0A0F8WFL9-F1
#
_cell.length_a   1.000
_cell.length_b   1.000
_cell.length_c   1.000
_cell.angle_alpha   90.00
_cell.angle_beta   90.00
_cell.angle_gamma   90.00
#
_symmetry.space_group_name_H-M   'P 1'
#
loop_
_entity.id
_entity.type
_entity.pdbx_description
1 polymer ?
#
loop_
_entity_poly.entity_id
_entity_poly.type
_entity_poly.pdbx_seq_one_letter_code
_entity_poly.pdbx_strand_id
1 'polypeptide(L)'
;LIEAFEGVCAKHGEVELFLSGKGAKDRMDAILEQITNSPYKDKIKCTGYLDDAEFYEFMNGCDILCMTRVESRFADTGFPFKLGEYLAAGKAVVASDVSDVTDYLEDRVNAVVVKPGSVSDIAEGISFLIENPEAAREMDAIAKVTARENFDSTVSGEKIYELLREL
;
A
#
# COMPACT_ATOMS: atom_id res chain seq x y z
N LEU A 1 -2.90 5.55 -9.29
CA LEU A 1 -1.63 5.82 -8.57
C LEU A 1 -0.74 6.79 -9.33
N ILE A 2 -0.36 6.52 -10.60
CA ILE A 2 0.51 7.45 -11.38
C ILE A 2 -0.09 8.86 -11.43
N GLU A 3 -1.35 9.02 -11.83
CA GLU A 3 -2.02 10.34 -11.84
C GLU A 3 -2.04 11.03 -10.46
N ALA A 4 -2.22 10.27 -9.39
CA ALA A 4 -2.19 10.82 -8.03
C ALA A 4 -0.78 11.29 -7.67
N PHE A 5 0.24 10.51 -8.03
CA PHE A 5 1.64 10.88 -7.86
C PHE A 5 2.01 12.14 -8.64
N GLU A 6 1.45 12.37 -9.83
CA GLU A 6 1.68 13.61 -10.58
C GLU A 6 1.23 14.84 -9.78
N GLY A 7 0.05 14.76 -9.14
CA GLY A 7 -0.44 15.80 -8.24
C GLY A 7 0.45 15.99 -7.01
N VAL A 8 0.87 14.89 -6.37
CA VAL A 8 1.80 14.93 -5.23
C VAL A 8 3.13 15.55 -5.63
N CYS A 9 3.73 15.12 -6.75
CA CYS A 9 5.04 15.60 -7.20
C CYS A 9 5.00 17.07 -7.63
N ALA A 10 3.87 17.54 -8.17
CA ALA A 10 3.67 18.96 -8.46
C ALA A 10 3.73 19.83 -7.20
N LYS A 11 3.24 19.29 -6.07
CA LYS A 11 3.17 19.99 -4.77
C LYS A 11 4.45 19.79 -3.92
N HIS A 12 5.00 18.59 -3.93
CA HIS A 12 6.14 18.15 -3.14
C HIS A 12 7.26 17.76 -4.10
N GLY A 13 8.11 18.71 -4.48
CA GLY A 13 9.10 18.54 -5.56
C GLY A 13 10.20 17.49 -5.31
N GLU A 14 10.28 16.87 -4.13
CA GLU A 14 11.31 15.90 -3.74
C GLU A 14 10.69 14.53 -3.42
N VAL A 15 9.91 13.98 -4.36
CA VAL A 15 9.33 12.63 -4.27
C VAL A 15 9.67 11.80 -5.50
N GLU A 16 9.79 10.49 -5.32
CA GLU A 16 9.92 9.50 -6.38
C GLU A 16 8.84 8.42 -6.21
N LEU A 17 8.27 7.94 -7.32
CA LEU A 17 7.35 6.81 -7.33
C LEU A 17 8.10 5.59 -7.83
N PHE A 18 7.99 4.49 -7.08
CA PHE A 18 8.45 3.21 -7.57
C PHE A 18 7.29 2.24 -7.78
N LEU A 19 7.34 1.52 -8.89
CA LEU A 19 6.39 0.50 -9.27
C LEU A 19 7.11 -0.84 -9.43
N SER A 20 6.76 -1.79 -8.57
CA SER A 20 7.29 -3.16 -8.58
C SER A 20 6.19 -4.16 -8.89
N GLY A 21 6.49 -5.14 -9.75
CA GLY A 21 5.59 -6.21 -10.11
C GLY A 21 5.68 -6.66 -11.56
N LYS A 22 4.91 -7.70 -11.87
CA LYS A 22 4.70 -8.23 -13.22
C LYS A 22 3.23 -8.24 -13.56
N GLY A 23 2.93 -8.05 -14.84
CA GLY A 23 1.58 -8.05 -15.37
C GLY A 23 1.51 -8.71 -16.74
N ALA A 24 0.29 -8.88 -17.24
CA ALA A 24 0.08 -9.22 -18.65
C ALA A 24 0.68 -8.11 -19.53
N LYS A 25 1.24 -8.50 -20.69
CA LYS A 25 2.03 -7.60 -21.54
C LYS A 25 1.26 -6.33 -21.91
N ASP A 26 0.01 -6.48 -22.33
CA ASP A 26 -0.91 -5.39 -22.66
C ASP A 26 -1.09 -4.39 -21.52
N ARG A 27 -1.23 -4.87 -20.27
CA ARG A 27 -1.33 -4.02 -19.09
C ARG A 27 -0.01 -3.30 -18.77
N MET A 28 1.11 -4.00 -18.92
CA MET A 28 2.43 -3.40 -18.71
C MET A 28 2.72 -2.32 -19.76
N ASP A 29 2.39 -2.57 -21.03
CA ASP A 29 2.54 -1.61 -22.12
C ASP A 29 1.71 -0.34 -21.86
N ALA A 30 0.46 -0.48 -21.39
CA ALA A 30 -0.38 0.65 -21.00
C ALA A 30 0.18 1.47 -19.82
N ILE A 31 0.75 0.79 -18.82
CA ILE A 31 1.42 1.46 -17.68
C ILE A 31 2.66 2.24 -18.16
N LEU A 32 3.48 1.64 -19.03
CA LEU A 32 4.67 2.30 -19.59
C LEU A 32 4.31 3.50 -20.47
N GLU A 33 3.23 3.41 -21.23
CA GLU A 33 2.68 4.54 -22.00
C GLU A 33 2.24 5.67 -21.06
N GLN A 34 1.51 5.35 -19.98
CA GLN A 34 1.10 6.33 -18.98
C GLN A 34 2.31 7.03 -18.33
N ILE A 35 3.36 6.28 -17.98
CA ILE A 35 4.61 6.83 -17.43
C ILE A 35 5.28 7.75 -18.46
N THR A 36 5.38 7.31 -19.72
CA THR A 36 6.06 8.08 -20.78
C THR A 36 5.38 9.42 -21.04
N ASN A 37 4.05 9.45 -20.93
CA ASN A 37 3.22 10.65 -21.10
C ASN A 37 3.20 11.56 -19.86
N SER A 38 3.71 11.09 -18.71
CA SER A 38 3.76 11.87 -17.49
C SER A 38 4.79 13.00 -17.57
N PRO A 39 4.47 14.23 -17.10
CA PRO A 39 5.46 15.30 -16.96
C PRO A 39 6.56 14.96 -15.94
N TYR A 40 6.35 13.95 -15.09
CA TYR A 40 7.29 13.53 -14.04
C TYR A 40 7.89 12.14 -14.29
N LYS A 41 7.92 11.69 -15.55
CA LYS A 41 8.41 10.34 -15.93
C LYS A 41 9.78 9.98 -15.34
N ASP A 42 10.69 10.94 -15.21
CA ASP A 42 12.05 10.71 -14.68
C ASP A 42 12.06 10.39 -13.17
N LYS A 43 10.93 10.63 -12.49
CA LYS A 43 10.71 10.32 -11.07
C LYS A 43 9.85 9.08 -10.86
N ILE A 44 9.42 8.40 -11.93
CA ILE A 44 8.64 7.16 -11.85
C ILE A 44 9.53 6.00 -12.32
N LYS A 45 9.86 5.10 -11.39
CA LYS A 45 10.80 4.00 -11.61
C LYS A 45 10.07 2.66 -11.58
N CYS A 46 10.14 1.90 -12.67
CA CYS A 46 9.67 0.52 -12.71
C CYS A 46 10.83 -0.42 -12.39
N THR A 47 10.73 -1.18 -11.30
CA THR A 47 11.75 -2.18 -10.92
C THR A 47 11.55 -3.52 -11.63
N GLY A 48 10.32 -3.77 -12.10
CA GLY A 48 9.93 -5.09 -12.62
C GLY A 48 9.62 -6.07 -11.49
N TYR A 49 9.73 -7.37 -11.76
CA TYR A 49 9.55 -8.40 -10.73
C TYR A 49 10.80 -8.49 -9.87
N LEU A 50 10.61 -8.38 -8.55
CA LEU A 50 11.62 -8.65 -7.54
C LEU A 50 11.31 -9.99 -6.88
N ASP A 51 12.32 -10.77 -6.52
CA ASP A 51 12.12 -11.92 -5.65
C ASP A 51 11.80 -11.50 -4.21
N ASP A 52 11.43 -12.43 -3.34
CA ASP A 52 10.95 -12.11 -1.99
C ASP A 52 12.00 -11.32 -1.18
N ALA A 53 13.27 -11.70 -1.25
CA ALA A 53 14.33 -11.04 -0.49
C ALA A 53 14.57 -9.61 -1.01
N GLU A 54 14.68 -9.46 -2.32
CA GLU A 54 14.82 -8.15 -2.97
C GLU A 54 13.60 -7.27 -2.73
N PHE A 55 12.39 -7.84 -2.76
CA PHE A 55 11.14 -7.13 -2.53
C PHE A 55 11.07 -6.61 -1.10
N TYR A 56 11.45 -7.39 -0.10
CA TYR A 56 11.44 -6.96 1.30
C TYR A 56 12.50 -5.88 1.57
N GLU A 57 13.71 -6.01 1.02
CA GLU A 57 14.73 -4.95 1.13
C GLU A 57 14.23 -3.65 0.46
N PHE A 58 13.70 -3.79 -0.75
CA PHE A 58 13.15 -2.68 -1.53
C PHE A 58 12.01 -1.97 -0.80
N MET A 59 11.02 -2.72 -0.31
CA MET A 59 9.86 -2.19 0.42
C MET A 59 10.30 -1.48 1.72
N ASN A 60 11.29 -2.00 2.44
CA ASN A 60 11.84 -1.35 3.63
C ASN A 60 12.57 -0.03 3.32
N GLY A 61 13.06 0.13 2.09
CA GLY A 61 13.66 1.37 1.60
C GLY A 61 12.66 2.47 1.25
N CYS A 62 11.36 2.17 1.16
CA CYS A 62 10.32 3.16 0.87
C CYS A 62 9.84 3.89 2.13
N ASP A 63 9.34 5.11 1.96
CA ASP A 63 8.73 5.91 3.04
C ASP A 63 7.23 5.67 3.17
N ILE A 64 6.52 5.57 2.03
CA ILE A 64 5.08 5.38 1.96
C ILE A 64 4.78 4.19 1.02
N LEU A 65 3.97 3.25 1.49
CA LEU A 65 3.55 2.08 0.74
C LEU A 65 2.09 2.24 0.27
N CYS A 66 1.85 2.11 -1.03
CA CYS A 66 0.54 2.36 -1.63
C CYS A 66 -0.12 1.06 -2.09
N MET A 67 -1.12 0.58 -1.35
CA MET A 67 -2.01 -0.51 -1.75
C MET A 67 -3.32 0.07 -2.32
N THR A 68 -3.21 0.76 -3.46
CA THR A 68 -4.36 1.40 -4.10
C THR A 68 -5.03 0.46 -5.11
N ARG A 69 -6.34 0.25 -5.00
CA ARG A 69 -7.13 -0.60 -5.90
C ARG A 69 -8.28 0.19 -6.51
N VAL A 70 -8.79 -0.30 -7.63
CA VAL A 70 -10.05 0.14 -8.23
C VAL A 70 -11.14 -0.86 -7.84
N GLU A 71 -12.38 -0.39 -7.75
CA GLU A 71 -13.53 -1.26 -7.50
C GLU A 71 -13.60 -2.36 -8.57
N SER A 72 -13.67 -3.60 -8.11
CA SER A 72 -13.84 -4.74 -8.99
C SER A 72 -14.25 -5.94 -8.15
N ARG A 73 -15.02 -6.85 -8.73
CA ARG A 73 -15.39 -8.10 -8.06
C ARG A 73 -14.19 -8.85 -7.48
N PHE A 74 -13.01 -8.75 -8.10
CA PHE A 74 -11.79 -9.36 -7.57
C PHE A 74 -11.22 -8.61 -6.36
N ALA A 75 -11.29 -7.27 -6.35
CA ALA A 75 -10.85 -6.45 -5.23
C ALA A 75 -11.80 -6.55 -4.03
N ASP A 76 -13.09 -6.73 -4.27
CA ASP A 76 -14.14 -6.66 -3.24
C ASP A 76 -14.35 -7.99 -2.50
N THR A 77 -13.80 -9.10 -3.00
CA THR A 77 -14.00 -10.44 -2.41
C THR A 77 -12.69 -11.13 -2.05
N GLY A 78 -11.59 -10.37 -1.94
CA GLY A 78 -10.25 -10.91 -1.81
C GLY A 78 -9.60 -10.47 -0.52
N PHE A 79 -9.02 -11.43 0.21
CA PHE A 79 -8.17 -11.11 1.36
C PHE A 79 -6.97 -10.23 0.94
N PRO A 80 -6.64 -9.16 1.67
CA PRO A 80 -5.64 -8.20 1.23
C PRO A 80 -4.21 -8.70 1.50
N PHE A 81 -3.73 -9.65 0.67
CA PHE A 81 -2.42 -10.30 0.87
C PHE A 81 -1.22 -9.35 1.08
N LYS A 82 -1.13 -8.26 0.30
CA LYS A 82 -0.05 -7.25 0.44
C LYS A 82 -0.17 -6.38 1.69
N LEU A 83 -1.37 -6.28 2.28
CA LEU A 83 -1.60 -5.40 3.41
C LEU A 83 -0.79 -5.85 4.62
N GLY A 84 -0.78 -7.15 4.92
CA GLY A 84 0.01 -7.69 6.03
C GLY A 84 1.50 -7.37 5.91
N GLU A 85 2.09 -7.53 4.72
CA GLU A 85 3.50 -7.22 4.46
C GLU A 85 3.80 -5.72 4.61
N TYR A 86 2.92 -4.86 4.10
CA TYR A 86 3.08 -3.40 4.17
C TYR A 86 3.00 -2.89 5.60
N LEU A 87 2.05 -3.40 6.38
CA LEU A 87 1.91 -3.07 7.80
C LEU A 87 3.08 -3.62 8.62
N ALA A 88 3.56 -4.83 8.32
CA ALA A 88 4.69 -5.45 9.01
C ALA A 88 6.02 -4.71 8.78
N ALA A 89 6.19 -4.08 7.61
CA ALA A 89 7.31 -3.17 7.33
C ALA A 89 7.32 -1.97 8.30
N GLY A 90 6.15 -1.62 8.86
CA GLY A 90 5.89 -0.42 9.64
C GLY A 90 6.36 0.82 8.92
N LYS A 91 5.80 0.97 7.73
CA LYS A 91 5.86 2.15 6.89
C LYS A 91 4.45 2.69 6.78
N ALA A 92 4.33 3.98 6.48
CA ALA A 92 3.03 4.58 6.35
C ALA A 92 2.32 3.97 5.15
N VAL A 93 1.09 3.53 5.34
CA VAL A 93 0.31 2.83 4.29
C VAL A 93 -0.82 3.72 3.81
N VAL A 94 -0.96 3.84 2.49
CA VAL A 94 -2.18 4.33 1.84
C VAL A 94 -2.90 3.13 1.22
N ALA A 95 -4.11 2.83 1.68
CA ALA A 95 -4.87 1.64 1.27
C ALA A 95 -6.27 2.02 0.77
N SER A 96 -6.70 1.43 -0.34
CA SER A 96 -8.09 1.58 -0.80
C SER A 96 -9.05 0.77 0.08
N ASP A 97 -10.20 1.36 0.41
CA ASP A 97 -11.30 0.71 1.13
C ASP A 97 -12.02 -0.31 0.24
N VAL A 98 -11.50 -1.54 0.20
CA VAL A 98 -12.08 -2.67 -0.55
C VAL A 98 -12.01 -3.95 0.28
N SER A 99 -12.97 -4.86 0.07
CA SER A 99 -13.09 -6.11 0.83
C SER A 99 -12.99 -5.85 2.34
N ASP A 100 -12.02 -6.47 3.00
CA ASP A 100 -11.92 -6.54 4.45
C ASP A 100 -10.93 -5.48 4.98
N VAL A 101 -10.50 -4.53 4.15
CA VAL A 101 -9.46 -3.55 4.53
C VAL A 101 -9.85 -2.77 5.78
N THR A 102 -11.11 -2.33 5.87
CA THR A 102 -11.64 -1.59 7.02
C THR A 102 -11.97 -2.45 8.23
N ASP A 103 -11.87 -3.79 8.14
CA ASP A 103 -11.89 -4.66 9.31
C ASP A 103 -10.55 -4.61 10.08
N TYR A 104 -9.47 -4.21 9.39
CA TYR A 104 -8.12 -4.12 9.97
C TYR A 104 -7.63 -2.68 10.13
N LEU A 105 -8.08 -1.76 9.27
CA LEU A 105 -7.58 -0.40 9.19
C LEU A 105 -8.61 0.63 9.67
N GLU A 106 -8.13 1.57 10.48
CA GLU A 106 -8.85 2.77 10.88
C GLU A 106 -8.13 3.99 10.29
N ASP A 107 -8.88 4.83 9.57
CA ASP A 107 -8.33 5.97 8.84
C ASP A 107 -7.58 6.92 9.76
N ARG A 108 -6.33 7.24 9.39
CA ARG A 108 -5.37 8.09 10.11
C ARG A 108 -5.02 7.60 11.52
N VAL A 109 -5.30 6.34 11.84
CA VAL A 109 -4.89 5.71 13.09
C VAL A 109 -3.78 4.70 12.84
N ASN A 110 -3.97 3.78 11.89
CA ASN A 110 -2.96 2.76 11.55
C ASN A 110 -2.64 2.69 10.04
N ALA A 111 -3.38 3.45 9.22
CA ALA A 111 -3.12 3.69 7.80
C ALA A 111 -3.95 4.90 7.33
N VAL A 112 -3.67 5.41 6.15
CA VAL A 112 -4.59 6.32 5.45
C VAL A 112 -5.49 5.50 4.53
N VAL A 113 -6.80 5.54 4.79
CA VAL A 113 -7.80 4.79 4.03
C VAL A 113 -8.44 5.71 2.99
N VAL A 114 -8.40 5.29 1.73
CA VAL A 114 -8.86 6.12 0.60
C VAL A 114 -9.96 5.42 -0.19
N LYS A 115 -10.79 6.19 -0.89
CA LYS A 115 -11.79 5.60 -1.78
C LYS A 115 -11.13 4.83 -2.93
N PRO A 116 -11.64 3.66 -3.31
CA PRO A 116 -11.10 2.90 -4.43
C PRO A 116 -11.17 3.70 -5.73
N GLY A 117 -10.07 3.69 -6.49
CA GLY A 117 -9.96 4.44 -7.75
C GLY A 117 -9.96 5.96 -7.65
N SER A 118 -10.09 6.56 -6.45
CA SER A 118 -10.08 8.01 -6.29
C SER A 118 -8.68 8.58 -6.37
N VAL A 119 -8.35 9.23 -7.48
CA VAL A 119 -7.06 9.90 -7.70
C VAL A 119 -6.83 11.00 -6.66
N SER A 120 -7.87 11.79 -6.34
CA SER A 120 -7.79 12.87 -5.36
C SER A 120 -7.49 12.32 -3.96
N ASP A 121 -8.22 11.31 -3.51
CA ASP A 121 -8.06 10.78 -2.15
C ASP A 121 -6.67 10.15 -1.99
N ILE A 122 -6.16 9.46 -3.01
CA ILE A 122 -4.80 8.91 -3.00
C ILE A 122 -3.77 10.04 -2.90
N ALA A 123 -3.90 11.10 -3.70
CA ALA A 123 -2.95 12.22 -3.69
C ALA A 123 -2.98 12.98 -2.36
N GLU A 124 -4.17 13.22 -1.81
CA GLU A 124 -4.38 13.86 -0.51
C GLU A 124 -3.82 13.00 0.62
N GLY A 125 -4.04 11.68 0.58
CA GLY A 125 -3.52 10.75 1.57
C GLY A 125 -2.00 10.68 1.59
N ILE A 126 -1.37 10.61 0.41
CA ILE A 126 0.10 10.68 0.29
C ILE A 126 0.61 12.04 0.79
N SER A 127 -0.04 13.14 0.38
CA SER A 127 0.36 14.50 0.81
C SER A 127 0.24 14.66 2.33
N PHE A 128 -0.82 14.14 2.93
CA PHE A 128 -1.00 14.17 4.38
C PHE A 128 0.17 13.51 5.12
N LEU A 129 0.62 12.34 4.65
CA LEU A 129 1.76 11.64 5.25
C LEU A 129 3.09 12.41 5.10
N ILE A 130 3.29 13.05 3.94
CA ILE A 130 4.46 13.92 3.69
C ILE A 130 4.44 15.15 4.62
N GLU A 131 3.27 15.76 4.79
CA GLU A 131 3.10 17.00 5.56
C GLU A 131 3.04 16.78 7.07
N ASN A 132 2.76 15.55 7.53
CA ASN A 132 2.58 15.20 8.93
C ASN A 132 3.50 14.02 9.33
N PRO A 133 4.84 14.19 9.28
CA PRO A 133 5.79 13.10 9.51
C PRO A 133 5.72 12.51 10.92
N GLU A 134 5.26 13.27 11.93
CA GLU A 134 5.04 12.73 13.28
C GLU A 134 3.85 11.77 13.30
N ALA A 135 2.71 12.17 12.72
CA ALA A 135 1.55 11.30 12.58
C ALA A 135 1.86 10.05 11.73
N ALA A 136 2.68 10.19 10.68
CA ALA A 136 3.18 9.05 9.90
C ALA A 136 3.93 8.04 10.78
N ARG A 137 4.86 8.51 11.63
CA ARG A 137 5.62 7.63 12.55
C ARG A 137 4.75 6.98 13.62
N GLU A 138 3.73 7.68 14.12
CA GLU A 138 2.76 7.10 15.05
C GLU A 138 1.97 5.97 14.36
N MET A 139 1.50 6.22 13.13
CA MET A 139 0.84 5.21 12.32
C MET A 139 1.75 4.02 12.02
N ASP A 140 3.05 4.21 11.73
CA ASP A 140 4.01 3.12 11.51
C ASP A 140 4.06 2.13 12.69
N ALA A 141 4.04 2.66 13.91
CA ALA A 141 4.09 1.85 15.13
C ALA A 141 2.80 1.03 15.31
N ILE A 142 1.64 1.65 15.07
CA ILE A 142 0.33 1.00 15.20
C ILE A 142 0.12 0.00 14.05
N ALA A 143 0.61 0.29 12.85
CA ALA A 143 0.60 -0.61 11.70
C ALA A 143 1.33 -1.93 12.02
N LYS A 144 2.51 -1.89 12.65
CA LYS A 144 3.22 -3.11 13.07
C LYS A 144 2.43 -3.95 14.07
N VAL A 145 1.74 -3.31 15.02
CA VAL A 145 0.87 -4.01 15.97
C VAL A 145 -0.30 -4.66 15.23
N THR A 146 -0.95 -3.91 14.34
CA THR A 146 -2.06 -4.39 13.50
C THR A 146 -1.62 -5.60 12.67
N ALA A 147 -0.42 -5.55 12.07
CA ALA A 147 0.18 -6.65 11.34
C ALA A 147 0.32 -7.91 12.21
N ARG A 148 0.90 -7.76 13.40
CA ARG A 148 1.14 -8.87 14.32
C ARG A 148 -0.15 -9.51 14.81
N GLU A 149 -1.18 -8.74 15.11
CA GLU A 149 -2.42 -9.26 15.70
C GLU A 149 -3.31 -9.99 14.69
N ASN A 150 -3.25 -9.56 13.42
CA ASN A 150 -4.19 -9.99 12.37
C ASN A 150 -3.56 -10.81 11.23
N PHE A 151 -2.25 -10.69 11.01
CA PHE A 151 -1.56 -11.30 9.87
C PHE A 151 -0.38 -12.20 10.27
N ASP A 152 -0.03 -12.29 11.56
CA ASP A 152 0.97 -13.24 12.05
C ASP A 152 0.39 -14.66 12.07
N SER A 153 1.07 -15.59 11.41
CA SER A 153 0.65 -16.99 11.30
C SER A 153 0.70 -17.73 12.64
N THR A 154 1.59 -17.32 13.55
CA THR A 154 1.70 -17.87 14.90
C THR A 154 0.48 -17.47 15.74
N VAL A 155 0.14 -16.17 15.73
CA VAL A 155 -1.03 -15.63 16.44
C VAL A 155 -2.32 -16.23 15.89
N SER A 156 -2.44 -16.30 14.56
CA SER A 156 -3.60 -16.90 13.91
C SER A 156 -3.72 -18.40 14.21
N GLY A 157 -2.60 -19.12 14.22
CA GLY A 157 -2.54 -20.53 14.56
C GLY A 157 -2.97 -20.82 16.00
N GLU A 158 -2.57 -19.97 16.95
CA GLU A 158 -2.97 -20.09 18.36
C GLU A 158 -4.49 -19.91 18.53
N LYS A 159 -5.07 -18.88 17.93
CA LYS A 159 -6.53 -18.63 17.95
C LYS A 159 -7.32 -19.83 17.40
N ILE A 160 -6.86 -20.42 16.30
CA ILE A 160 -7.50 -21.60 15.70
C ILE A 160 -7.34 -22.82 16.62
N TYR A 161 -6.15 -23.02 17.19
CA TYR A 161 -5.88 -24.14 18.09
C TYR A 161 -6.78 -24.09 19.33
N GLU A 162 -6.95 -22.92 19.95
CA GLU A 162 -7.85 -22.72 21.09
C GLU A 162 -9.30 -23.07 20.73
N LEU A 163 -9.80 -22.54 19.61
CA LEU A 163 -11.16 -22.83 19.12
C LEU A 163 -11.40 -24.33 18.94
N LEU A 164 -10.42 -25.05 18.37
CA LEU A 164 -10.54 -26.50 18.16
C LEU A 164 -10.52 -27.32 19.45
N ARG A 165 -9.94 -26.80 20.54
CA ARG A 165 -9.95 -27.47 21.85
C ARG A 165 -11.27 -27.36 22.58
N GLU A 166 -12.11 -26.41 22.19
CA GLU A 166 -13.44 -26.20 22.77
C GLU A 166 -14.54 -27.06 22.10
N LEU A 167 -14.20 -27.75 21.00
CA LEU A 167 -15.07 -28.73 20.33
C LEU A 167 -15.05 -30.10 21.05
#